data_AF-A0A2V4D2V6-F1
#
_entry.id   AF-A0A2V4D2V6-F1
#
_cell.length_a   1.000
_cell.length_b   1.000
_cell.length_c   1.000
_cell.angle_alpha   90.00
_cell.angle_beta   90.00
_cell.angle_gamma   90.00
#
_symmetry.space_group_name_H-M   'P 1'
#
loop_
_entity.id
_entity.type
_entity.pdbx_description
1 polymer ?
#
loop_
_entity_poly.entity_id
_entity_poly.type
_entity_poly.pdbx_seq_one_letter_code
_entity_poly.pdbx_strand_id
1 'polypeptide(L)'
;EESVMPQLLGSTQMETEKFTWETLQDSERKKIWSGFAEASKIRFLDTDQMVLIAEPEHWIHVGHRFLTRTGLGGVTSVEGIDDQGGVKLHLSKLFHPAIAAGILSAAWERSEARPCKLQWSCSHNGHIIQISSLYDLA
;
A
#
# COMPACT_ATOMS: atom_id res chain seq x y z
N GLU A 1 -3.60 21.49 -22.13
CA GLU A 1 -2.21 21.02 -22.28
C GLU A 1 -2.15 19.60 -21.73
N GLU A 2 -2.09 18.63 -22.65
CA GLU A 2 -2.14 17.21 -22.36
C GLU A 2 -0.69 16.72 -22.22
N SER A 3 -0.20 16.67 -20.98
CA SER A 3 1.08 16.04 -20.66
C SER A 3 0.79 14.71 -20.01
N VAL A 4 0.54 13.69 -20.82
CA VAL A 4 0.45 12.31 -20.35
C VAL A 4 1.69 11.60 -20.86
N MET A 5 2.56 11.16 -19.94
CA MET A 5 3.79 10.45 -20.26
C MET A 5 3.46 9.06 -20.84
N PRO A 6 3.60 8.82 -22.15
CA PRO A 6 3.14 7.58 -22.80
C PRO A 6 3.92 6.34 -22.34
N GLN A 7 5.17 6.54 -21.91
CA GLN A 7 6.06 5.46 -21.45
C GLN A 7 5.59 4.73 -20.18
N LEU A 8 4.68 5.32 -19.39
CA LEU A 8 4.14 4.68 -18.18
C LEU A 8 3.04 3.65 -18.46
N LEU A 9 2.47 3.64 -19.68
CA LEU A 9 1.34 2.78 -20.03
C LEU A 9 1.76 1.42 -20.65
N GLY A 10 3.02 1.27 -21.03
CA GLY A 10 3.50 0.15 -21.86
C GLY A 10 3.86 -1.14 -21.12
N SER A 11 4.13 -1.08 -19.82
CA SER A 11 4.59 -2.24 -19.02
C SER A 11 3.54 -2.78 -18.03
N THR A 12 2.38 -2.14 -17.94
CA THR A 12 1.54 -2.16 -16.73
C THR A 12 0.53 -3.31 -16.66
N GLN A 13 0.36 -4.11 -17.72
CA GLN A 13 -0.80 -5.01 -17.82
C GLN A 13 -0.79 -6.15 -16.77
N MET A 14 0.38 -6.66 -16.37
CA MET A 14 0.52 -7.64 -15.25
C MET A 14 0.56 -7.00 -13.86
N GLU A 15 0.76 -5.68 -13.74
CA GLU A 15 0.89 -4.98 -12.46
C GLU A 15 -0.45 -4.47 -11.90
N THR A 16 -1.51 -4.49 -12.72
CA THR A 16 -2.83 -3.95 -12.39
C THR A 16 -3.52 -4.66 -11.22
N GLU A 17 -3.15 -5.91 -10.90
CA GLU A 17 -3.81 -6.70 -9.84
C GLU A 17 -3.24 -6.46 -8.43
N LYS A 18 -2.08 -5.79 -8.30
CA LYS A 18 -1.43 -5.59 -7.00
C LYS A 18 -2.09 -4.50 -6.15
N PHE A 19 -2.69 -3.50 -6.78
CA PHE A 19 -3.31 -2.37 -6.10
C PHE A 19 -4.77 -2.18 -6.55
N THR A 20 -5.69 -2.31 -5.61
CA THR A 20 -7.12 -2.12 -5.84
C THR A 20 -7.62 -0.89 -5.11
N TRP A 21 -8.28 0.02 -5.83
CA TRP A 21 -8.82 1.28 -5.29
C TRP A 21 -10.35 1.24 -5.31
N GLU A 22 -10.97 0.82 -4.21
CA GLU A 22 -12.40 0.52 -4.16
C GLU A 22 -13.28 1.78 -4.23
N THR A 23 -12.85 2.85 -3.57
CA THR A 23 -13.64 4.10 -3.51
C THR A 23 -13.49 4.97 -4.77
N LEU A 24 -12.46 4.73 -5.59
CA LEU A 24 -12.30 5.46 -6.85
C LEU A 24 -13.23 4.87 -7.92
N GLN A 25 -13.93 5.75 -8.65
CA GLN A 25 -14.77 5.34 -9.78
C GLN A 25 -14.04 5.46 -11.12
N ASP A 26 -13.21 6.50 -11.26
CA ASP A 26 -12.47 6.83 -12.47
C ASP A 26 -11.33 5.83 -12.75
N SER A 27 -11.40 5.16 -13.90
CA SER A 27 -10.43 4.15 -14.34
C SER A 27 -9.06 4.72 -14.71
N GLU A 28 -8.99 5.92 -15.29
CA GLU A 28 -7.72 6.59 -15.60
C GLU A 28 -7.01 7.02 -14.32
N ARG A 29 -7.77 7.58 -13.37
CA ARG A 29 -7.25 7.90 -12.05
C ARG A 29 -6.72 6.67 -11.31
N LYS A 30 -7.40 5.52 -11.41
CA LYS A 30 -6.92 4.24 -10.85
C LYS A 30 -5.56 3.85 -11.42
N LYS A 31 -5.36 3.93 -12.75
CA LYS A 31 -4.07 3.63 -13.39
C LYS A 31 -2.96 4.55 -12.87
N ILE A 32 -3.22 5.85 -12.80
CA ILE A 32 -2.25 6.83 -12.29
C ILE A 32 -1.90 6.53 -10.82
N TRP A 33 -2.89 6.21 -9.99
CA TRP A 33 -2.66 5.86 -8.59
C TRP A 33 -1.86 4.57 -8.44
N SER A 34 -2.15 3.55 -9.24
CA SER A 34 -1.32 2.33 -9.28
C SER A 34 0.12 2.64 -9.67
N GLY A 35 0.35 3.53 -10.66
CA GLY A 35 1.68 4.00 -11.02
C GLY A 35 2.41 4.72 -9.86
N PHE A 36 1.72 5.60 -9.12
CA PHE A 36 2.31 6.24 -7.94
C PHE A 36 2.63 5.27 -6.81
N ALA A 37 1.76 4.27 -6.59
CA ALA A 37 1.97 3.25 -5.59
C ALA A 37 3.20 2.40 -5.94
N GLU A 38 3.30 1.93 -7.19
CA GLU A 38 4.44 1.14 -7.64
C GLU A 38 5.75 1.94 -7.58
N ALA A 39 5.75 3.19 -8.05
CA ALA A 39 6.93 4.05 -7.96
C ALA A 39 7.36 4.28 -6.50
N SER A 40 6.41 4.48 -5.59
CA SER A 40 6.70 4.66 -4.16
C SER A 40 7.21 3.38 -3.51
N LYS A 41 6.69 2.23 -3.93
CA LYS A 41 7.10 0.90 -3.50
C LYS A 41 8.55 0.62 -3.90
N ILE A 42 8.88 0.77 -5.19
CA ILE A 42 10.24 0.58 -5.71
C ILE A 42 11.23 1.46 -4.94
N ARG A 43 10.90 2.76 -4.81
CA ARG A 43 11.76 3.68 -4.05
C ARG A 43 11.98 3.27 -2.59
N PHE A 44 10.98 2.66 -1.95
CA PHE A 44 11.14 2.17 -0.58
C PHE A 44 12.02 0.91 -0.54
N LEU A 45 11.83 -0.01 -1.49
CA LEU A 45 12.61 -1.24 -1.62
C LEU A 45 14.10 -0.99 -1.93
N ASP A 46 14.43 0.16 -2.51
CA ASP A 46 15.82 0.60 -2.73
C ASP A 46 16.53 1.12 -1.46
N THR A 47 15.81 1.29 -0.34
CA THR A 47 16.40 1.78 0.93
C THR A 47 16.92 0.64 1.82
N ASP A 48 17.87 0.88 2.72
CA ASP A 48 18.31 -0.15 3.70
C ASP A 48 17.37 -0.31 4.91
N GLN A 49 16.08 0.00 4.77
CA GLN A 49 15.13 -0.05 5.89
C GLN A 49 14.65 -1.48 6.14
N MET A 50 15.06 -2.06 7.28
CA MET A 50 14.52 -3.32 7.77
C MET A 50 13.10 -3.15 8.35
N VAL A 51 12.25 -4.14 8.11
CA VAL A 51 10.88 -4.22 8.66
C VAL A 51 10.71 -5.61 9.26
N LEU A 52 10.47 -5.67 10.58
CA LEU A 52 10.26 -6.91 11.33
C LEU A 52 8.90 -6.84 12.01
N ILE A 53 8.06 -7.82 11.76
CA ILE A 53 6.71 -7.94 12.29
C ILE A 53 6.61 -9.29 12.97
N ALA A 54 6.05 -9.30 14.18
CA ALA A 54 5.82 -10.53 14.95
C ALA A 54 4.33 -10.67 15.24
N GLU A 55 3.67 -9.55 15.54
CA GLU A 55 2.23 -9.47 15.78
C GLU A 55 1.63 -8.37 14.90
N PRO A 56 0.36 -8.49 14.46
CA PRO A 56 -0.31 -7.48 13.63
C PRO A 56 -0.21 -6.05 14.21
N GLU A 57 -0.25 -5.91 15.53
CA GLU A 57 -0.18 -4.63 16.26
C GLU A 57 1.12 -3.87 15.98
N HIS A 58 2.19 -4.57 15.59
CA HIS A 58 3.46 -3.94 15.21
C HIS A 58 3.34 -3.04 13.97
N TRP A 59 2.30 -3.22 13.15
CA TRP A 59 2.00 -2.32 12.03
C TRP A 59 1.66 -0.89 12.44
N ILE A 60 1.25 -0.65 13.70
CA ILE A 60 1.13 0.70 14.25
C ILE A 60 2.52 1.39 14.25
N HIS A 61 3.56 0.67 14.65
CA HIS A 61 4.93 1.18 14.66
C HIS A 61 5.49 1.38 13.25
N VAL A 62 5.15 0.49 12.31
CA VAL A 62 5.48 0.66 10.88
C VAL A 62 4.85 1.93 10.32
N GLY A 63 3.54 2.12 10.57
CA GLY A 63 2.80 3.32 10.19
C GLY A 63 3.42 4.58 10.76
N HIS A 64 3.78 4.56 12.05
CA HIS A 64 4.46 5.68 12.69
C HIS A 64 5.82 5.99 12.03
N ARG A 65 6.65 4.95 11.83
CA ARG A 65 8.01 5.08 11.31
C ARG A 65 8.03 5.63 9.88
N PHE A 66 7.19 5.12 9.00
CA PHE A 66 7.28 5.40 7.57
C PHE A 66 6.23 6.38 7.03
N LEU A 67 5.10 6.55 7.72
CA LEU A 67 4.05 7.49 7.32
C LEU A 67 4.00 8.71 8.24
N THR A 68 3.98 8.53 9.56
CA THR A 68 3.75 9.67 10.47
C THR A 68 4.95 10.61 10.51
N ARG A 69 6.16 10.08 10.61
CA ARG A 69 7.41 10.88 10.59
C ARG A 69 7.60 11.68 9.30
N THR A 70 6.94 11.29 8.21
CA THR A 70 7.02 11.93 6.88
C THR A 70 5.77 12.74 6.53
N GLY A 71 4.78 12.82 7.44
CA GLY A 71 3.54 13.57 7.22
C GLY A 71 2.55 12.90 6.25
N LEU A 72 2.74 11.61 5.92
CA LEU A 72 1.88 10.88 4.98
C LEU A 72 0.62 10.31 5.62
N GLY A 73 0.57 10.23 6.95
CA GLY A 73 -0.58 9.75 7.71
C GLY A 73 -0.17 8.94 8.94
N GLY A 74 -1.10 8.20 9.53
CA GLY A 74 -0.82 7.36 10.68
C GLY A 74 -1.81 6.21 10.81
N VAL A 75 -1.30 5.04 11.19
CA VAL A 75 -2.11 3.86 11.49
C VAL A 75 -2.64 4.00 12.90
N THR A 76 -3.96 3.95 13.07
CA THR A 76 -4.64 4.12 14.35
C THR A 76 -5.01 2.79 15.00
N SER A 77 -5.35 1.79 14.18
CA SER A 77 -5.62 0.43 14.65
C SER A 77 -5.32 -0.58 13.54
N VAL A 78 -5.13 -1.82 13.95
CA VAL A 78 -4.77 -2.93 13.07
C VAL A 78 -5.58 -4.16 13.45
N GLU A 79 -6.00 -4.92 12.44
CA GLU A 79 -6.60 -6.24 12.56
C GLU A 79 -5.76 -7.21 11.72
N GLY A 80 -5.36 -8.35 12.27
CA GLY A 80 -4.90 -9.49 11.46
C GLY A 80 -6.10 -10.08 10.71
N ILE A 81 -5.93 -10.41 9.43
CA ILE A 81 -7.04 -10.93 8.60
C ILE A 81 -6.82 -12.37 8.12
N ASP A 82 -5.63 -12.93 8.30
CA ASP A 82 -5.30 -14.33 8.03
C ASP A 82 -4.05 -14.76 8.83
N ASP A 83 -3.72 -16.06 8.78
CA ASP A 83 -2.51 -16.64 9.39
C ASP A 83 -1.26 -16.50 8.51
N GLN A 84 -1.35 -15.75 7.40
CA GLN A 84 -0.32 -15.54 6.38
C GLN A 84 0.12 -14.07 6.35
N GLY A 85 0.17 -13.42 7.52
CA GLY A 85 0.63 -12.04 7.68
C GLY A 85 -0.30 -10.98 7.08
N GLY A 86 -1.50 -11.36 6.63
CA GLY A 86 -2.50 -10.44 6.15
C GLY A 86 -2.94 -9.49 7.25
N VAL A 87 -3.01 -8.20 6.93
CA VAL A 87 -3.37 -7.15 7.87
C VAL A 87 -4.34 -6.15 7.26
N LYS A 88 -5.22 -5.63 8.11
CA LYS A 88 -6.12 -4.52 7.82
C LYS A 88 -5.79 -3.36 8.73
N LEU A 89 -5.36 -2.28 8.11
CA LEU A 89 -4.91 -1.05 8.75
C LEU A 89 -6.00 0.00 8.67
N HIS A 90 -6.33 0.60 9.81
CA HIS A 90 -7.19 1.78 9.86
C HIS A 90 -6.33 3.02 10.01
N LEU A 91 -6.61 4.05 9.22
CA LEU A 91 -5.87 5.30 9.23
C LEU A 91 -6.84 6.47 9.25
N SER A 92 -6.74 7.35 10.27
CA SER A 92 -7.65 8.50 10.37
C SER A 92 -7.47 9.50 9.23
N LYS A 93 -6.25 9.66 8.72
CA LYS A 93 -5.89 10.60 7.65
C LYS A 93 -4.73 10.06 6.83
N LEU A 94 -4.78 10.31 5.51
CA LEU A 94 -3.68 10.08 4.57
C LEU A 94 -3.48 11.33 3.71
N PHE A 95 -2.22 11.72 3.47
CA PHE A 95 -1.91 12.82 2.55
C PHE A 95 -2.20 12.41 1.10
N HIS A 96 -1.59 11.32 0.63
CA HIS A 96 -1.88 10.72 -0.67
C HIS A 96 -1.95 9.20 -0.54
N PRO A 97 -3.15 8.58 -0.64
CA PRO A 97 -3.31 7.16 -0.38
C PRO A 97 -2.45 6.24 -1.24
N ALA A 98 -2.24 6.58 -2.52
CA ALA A 98 -1.39 5.77 -3.38
C ALA A 98 0.08 5.70 -2.92
N ILE A 99 0.63 6.80 -2.42
CA ILE A 99 2.02 6.83 -1.93
C ILE A 99 2.14 5.99 -0.66
N ALA A 100 1.19 6.16 0.26
CA ALA A 100 1.15 5.37 1.49
C ALA A 100 0.97 3.88 1.21
N ALA A 101 0.10 3.51 0.26
CA ALA A 101 -0.10 2.14 -0.19
C ALA A 101 1.20 1.53 -0.74
N GLY A 102 1.93 2.25 -1.60
CA GLY A 102 3.22 1.78 -2.10
C GLY A 102 4.25 1.51 -1.00
N ILE A 103 4.37 2.43 -0.05
CA ILE A 103 5.28 2.29 1.11
C ILE A 103 4.89 1.10 1.98
N LEU A 104 3.60 0.96 2.30
CA LEU A 104 3.10 -0.12 3.15
C LEU A 104 3.20 -1.48 2.47
N SER A 105 2.93 -1.55 1.16
CA SER A 105 3.16 -2.75 0.34
C SER A 105 4.63 -3.16 0.40
N ALA A 106 5.57 -2.23 0.18
CA ALA A 106 7.00 -2.54 0.27
C ALA A 106 7.44 -2.99 1.67
N ALA A 107 6.88 -2.37 2.71
CA ALA A 107 7.14 -2.76 4.10
C ALA A 107 6.65 -4.20 4.38
N TRP A 108 5.50 -4.57 3.82
CA TRP A 108 4.93 -5.91 3.97
C TRP A 108 5.77 -6.96 3.24
N GLU A 109 6.16 -6.68 2.00
CA GLU A 109 7.01 -7.60 1.22
C GLU A 109 8.38 -7.79 1.87
N ARG A 110 8.89 -6.77 2.59
CA ARG A 110 10.10 -6.92 3.40
C ARG A 110 9.92 -7.80 4.63
N SER A 111 8.77 -7.72 5.31
CA SER A 111 8.54 -8.53 6.51
C SER A 111 8.25 -9.99 6.15
N GLU A 112 7.48 -10.22 5.08
CA GLU A 112 7.00 -11.56 4.70
C GLU A 112 7.81 -12.23 3.58
N ALA A 113 8.74 -11.52 2.96
CA ALA A 113 9.60 -11.98 1.87
C ALA A 113 8.83 -12.57 0.66
N ARG A 114 7.60 -12.12 0.43
CA ARG A 114 6.72 -12.56 -0.67
C ARG A 114 5.91 -11.39 -1.23
N PRO A 115 5.43 -11.44 -2.49
CA PRO A 115 4.66 -10.36 -3.07
C PRO A 115 3.27 -10.24 -2.44
N CYS A 116 2.75 -9.01 -2.35
CA CYS A 116 1.43 -8.73 -1.80
C CYS A 116 0.45 -8.15 -2.81
N LYS A 117 -0.84 -8.26 -2.48
CA LYS A 117 -1.92 -7.40 -3.00
C LYS A 117 -2.36 -6.43 -1.91
N LEU A 118 -2.73 -5.23 -2.31
CA LEU A 118 -3.17 -4.16 -1.42
C LEU A 118 -4.48 -3.56 -1.93
N GLN A 119 -5.46 -3.49 -1.04
CA GLN A 119 -6.75 -2.86 -1.31
C GLN A 119 -6.88 -1.61 -0.45
N TRP A 120 -7.36 -0.53 -1.05
CA TRP A 120 -7.63 0.73 -0.35
C TRP A 120 -9.07 1.16 -0.56
N SER A 121 -9.68 1.60 0.53
CA SER A 121 -10.96 2.28 0.55
C SER A 121 -10.95 3.44 1.53
N CYS A 122 -11.88 4.38 1.36
CA CYS A 122 -12.09 5.46 2.30
C CYS A 122 -13.57 5.76 2.54
N SER A 123 -13.84 6.29 3.73
CA SER A 123 -15.15 6.77 4.16
C SER A 123 -14.98 8.08 4.94
N HIS A 124 -16.08 8.61 5.48
CA HIS A 124 -16.03 9.76 6.40
C HIS A 124 -15.23 9.47 7.69
N ASN A 125 -15.05 8.19 8.07
CA ASN A 125 -14.31 7.79 9.27
C ASN A 125 -12.80 7.63 9.04
N GLY A 126 -12.32 7.85 7.81
CA GLY A 126 -10.91 7.72 7.45
C GLY A 126 -10.69 6.71 6.33
N HIS A 127 -9.52 6.08 6.36
CA HIS A 127 -9.03 5.18 5.33
C HIS A 127 -8.82 3.77 5.88
N ILE A 128 -9.06 2.79 5.02
CA ILE A 128 -8.76 1.39 5.28
C ILE A 128 -7.78 0.92 4.21
N ILE A 129 -6.71 0.27 4.65
CA ILE A 129 -5.76 -0.42 3.78
C ILE A 129 -5.72 -1.89 4.21
N GLN A 130 -6.03 -2.79 3.30
CA GLN A 130 -5.87 -4.23 3.50
C GLN A 130 -4.69 -4.72 2.68
N ILE A 131 -3.80 -5.49 3.30
CA ILE A 131 -2.63 -6.08 2.67
C ILE A 131 -2.69 -7.57 2.93
N SER A 132 -2.53 -8.37 1.89
CA SER A 132 -2.47 -9.83 2.00
C SER A 132 -1.54 -10.39 0.94
N SER A 133 -1.20 -11.66 1.06
CA SER A 133 -0.39 -12.35 0.06
C SER A 133 -1.04 -12.24 -1.34
N LEU A 134 -0.21 -12.01 -2.35
CA LEU A 134 -0.70 -12.02 -3.74
C LEU A 134 -1.19 -13.41 -4.14
N TYR A 135 -0.52 -14.44 -3.64
CA TYR A 135 -0.84 -15.84 -3.88
C TYR A 135 -1.37 -16.47 -2.59
N ASP A 136 -2.52 -17.12 -2.68
CA ASP A 136 -3.03 -17.92 -1.57
C ASP A 136 -2.12 -19.14 -1.39
N LEU A 137 -1.50 -19.27 -0.22
CA LEU A 137 -0.69 -20.46 0.08
C LEU A 137 -1.67 -21.56 0.50
N ALA A 138 -1.85 -22.55 -0.39
CA ALA A 138 -2.65 -23.75 -0.17
C ALA A 138 -1.98 -24.73 0.82
#